data_AF-A0A9D7C5P4-F1
#
_entry.id   AF-A0A9D7C5P4-F1
#
_cell.length_a   1.000
_cell.length_b   1.000
_cell.length_c   1.000
_cell.angle_alpha   90.00
_cell.angle_beta   90.00
_cell.angle_gamma   90.00
#
_symmetry.space_group_name_H-M   'P 1'
#
loop_
_entity.id
_entity.type
_entity.pdbx_description
1 polymer ?
#
loop_
_entity_poly.entity_id
_entity_poly.type
_entity_poly.pdbx_seq_one_letter_code
_entity_poly.pdbx_strand_id
1 'polypeptide(L)'
;MKTFMSVFIMLCWLQSSGQHLSDVWELGGQLSANKPAATFINGDPEVYVEQRKMVMFITNGSICDTTGNLLFYTNGQYIANKNHDTLKNSQDFNPGYATDVYYFAGLGITEGIVIIPKPEHSAFF
;
A
#
# COMPACT_ATOMS: atom_id res chain seq x y z
N MET A 1 -34.25 -12.53 31.07
CA MET A 1 -32.91 -12.07 31.51
C MET A 1 -31.76 -12.87 30.90
N LYS A 2 -31.72 -14.20 30.98
CA LYS A 2 -30.61 -15.02 30.43
C LYS A 2 -30.37 -14.83 28.92
N THR A 3 -31.44 -14.75 28.13
CA THR A 3 -31.37 -14.52 26.66
C THR A 3 -30.85 -13.13 26.31
N PHE A 4 -31.21 -12.12 27.09
CA PHE A 4 -30.76 -10.73 26.90
C PHE A 4 -29.26 -10.56 27.18
N MET A 5 -28.77 -11.25 28.21
CA MET A 5 -27.35 -11.26 28.58
C MET A 5 -26.48 -12.02 27.56
N SER A 6 -27.05 -13.03 26.90
CA SER A 6 -26.35 -13.80 25.85
C SER A 6 -26.16 -13.00 24.56
N VAL A 7 -27.17 -12.21 24.15
CA VAL A 7 -27.07 -11.30 22.99
C VAL A 7 -26.08 -10.17 23.24
N PHE A 8 -26.04 -9.63 24.47
CA PHE A 8 -25.09 -8.59 24.85
C PHE A 8 -23.63 -9.05 24.79
N ILE A 9 -23.35 -10.28 25.24
CA ILE A 9 -22.00 -10.87 25.13
C ILE A 9 -21.60 -11.04 23.67
N MET A 10 -22.50 -11.51 22.79
CA MET A 10 -22.21 -11.72 21.37
C MET A 10 -21.85 -10.42 20.60
N LEU A 11 -22.40 -9.28 21.02
CA LEU A 11 -22.11 -7.97 20.45
C LEU A 11 -20.77 -7.38 20.92
N CYS A 12 -20.21 -7.86 22.04
CA CYS A 12 -18.95 -7.37 22.60
C CYS A 12 -17.69 -8.02 21.98
N TRP A 13 -17.83 -8.99 21.07
CA TRP A 13 -16.71 -9.74 20.47
C TRP A 13 -16.55 -9.55 18.95
N LEU A 14 -17.21 -8.55 18.37
CA LEU A 14 -17.04 -8.24 16.95
C LEU A 14 -15.74 -7.44 16.75
N GLN A 15 -14.60 -8.12 16.74
CA GLN A 15 -13.38 -7.57 16.16
C GLN A 15 -13.43 -7.79 14.65
N SER A 16 -13.42 -6.71 13.87
CA SER A 16 -13.20 -6.79 12.43
C SER A 16 -11.71 -6.71 12.16
N SER A 17 -11.11 -7.76 11.61
CA SER A 17 -9.74 -7.72 11.07
C SER A 17 -9.79 -7.45 9.57
N GLY A 18 -8.88 -6.58 9.09
CA GLY A 18 -8.67 -6.40 7.65
C GLY A 18 -7.97 -7.62 7.04
N GLN A 19 -8.00 -7.73 5.71
CA GLN A 19 -7.28 -8.79 4.97
C GLN A 19 -5.75 -8.55 4.91
N HIS A 20 -5.24 -7.57 5.67
CA HIS A 20 -3.85 -7.13 5.73
C HIS A 20 -3.23 -6.59 4.41
N LEU A 21 -3.94 -6.66 3.28
CA LEU A 21 -3.44 -6.26 1.94
C LEU A 21 -3.03 -4.79 1.80
N SER A 22 -3.44 -3.92 2.73
CA SER A 22 -3.16 -2.47 2.71
C SER A 22 -2.68 -1.98 4.07
N ASP A 23 -1.86 -2.78 4.75
CA ASP A 23 -1.35 -2.45 6.08
C ASP A 23 -0.18 -1.47 6.05
N VAL A 24 0.52 -1.35 4.92
CA VAL A 24 1.65 -0.43 4.77
C VAL A 24 1.31 0.68 3.79
N TRP A 25 1.36 1.91 4.30
CA TRP A 25 1.00 3.13 3.58
C TRP A 25 2.25 3.97 3.35
N GLU A 26 2.64 4.04 2.09
CA GLU A 26 3.82 4.75 1.64
C GLU A 26 3.43 6.20 1.32
N LEU A 27 3.79 7.18 2.15
CA LEU A 27 3.29 8.56 2.02
C LEU A 27 4.38 9.56 1.60
N GLY A 28 3.99 10.81 1.33
CA GLY A 28 4.91 11.94 1.16
C GLY A 28 5.11 12.40 -0.28
N GLY A 29 4.75 13.66 -0.55
CA GLY A 29 4.95 14.34 -1.84
C GLY A 29 6.20 15.22 -1.90
N GLN A 30 7.10 15.13 -0.92
CA GLN A 30 8.30 15.95 -0.85
C GLN A 30 9.43 15.33 -1.68
N LEU A 31 10.30 16.16 -2.26
CA LEU A 31 11.48 15.70 -3.03
C LEU A 31 12.66 15.25 -2.13
N SER A 32 12.45 15.09 -0.83
CA SER A 32 13.45 14.56 0.12
C SER A 32 13.59 13.04 0.01
N ALA A 33 14.78 12.48 0.28
CA ALA A 33 14.95 11.03 0.33
C ALA A 33 14.13 10.40 1.46
N ASN A 34 14.17 11.03 2.65
CA ASN A 34 13.38 10.67 3.82
C ASN A 34 11.94 11.12 3.64
N LYS A 35 10.99 10.18 3.68
CA LYS A 35 9.56 10.44 3.48
C LYS A 35 8.72 9.66 4.51
N PRO A 36 7.58 10.20 4.96
CA PRO A 36 6.75 9.54 5.97
C PRO A 36 6.07 8.28 5.42
N ALA A 37 5.96 7.24 6.24
CA ALA A 37 5.17 6.04 5.97
C ALA A 37 4.39 5.66 7.23
N ALA A 38 3.36 4.84 7.07
CA ALA A 38 2.58 4.30 8.19
C ALA A 38 2.38 2.80 8.05
N THR A 39 2.30 2.09 9.16
CA THR A 39 1.90 0.68 9.22
C THR A 39 0.76 0.46 10.20
N PHE A 40 -0.12 -0.49 9.89
CA PHE A 40 -1.28 -0.89 10.70
C PHE A 40 -1.18 -2.34 11.17
N ILE A 41 -0.03 -2.99 11.00
CA ILE A 41 0.17 -4.43 11.26
C ILE A 41 -0.23 -4.85 12.68
N ASN A 42 -0.07 -3.95 13.66
CA ASN A 42 -0.36 -4.20 15.08
C ASN A 42 -1.76 -3.70 15.51
N GLY A 43 -2.61 -3.25 14.58
CA GLY A 43 -3.95 -2.73 14.84
C GLY A 43 -4.01 -1.22 15.09
N ASP A 44 -2.93 -0.63 15.59
CA ASP A 44 -2.76 0.83 15.72
C ASP A 44 -1.84 1.38 14.62
N PRO A 45 -2.06 2.63 14.16
CA PRO A 45 -1.17 3.28 13.20
C PRO A 45 0.18 3.62 13.81
N GLU A 46 1.25 3.04 13.28
CA GLU A 46 2.62 3.41 13.58
C GLU A 46 3.22 4.21 12.41
N VAL A 47 3.65 5.45 12.67
CA VAL A 47 4.23 6.34 11.65
C VAL A 47 5.75 6.35 11.78
N TYR A 48 6.44 6.21 10.64
CA TYR A 48 7.90 6.18 10.57
C TYR A 48 8.41 6.92 9.32
N VAL A 49 9.73 7.04 9.21
CA VAL A 49 10.41 7.66 8.08
C VAL A 49 11.12 6.59 7.28
N GLU A 50 10.89 6.58 5.97
CA GLU A 50 11.47 5.62 5.05
C GLU A 50 12.21 6.32 3.90
N GLN A 51 13.36 5.78 3.49
CA GLN A 51 14.17 6.31 2.41
C GLN A 51 13.71 5.77 1.06
N ARG A 52 13.19 6.66 0.21
CA ARG A 52 12.55 6.25 -1.04
C ARG A 52 12.97 7.12 -2.21
N LYS A 53 13.19 6.50 -3.36
CA LYS A 53 13.58 7.18 -4.61
C LYS A 53 12.43 7.95 -5.27
N MET A 54 11.19 7.55 -5.02
CA MET A 54 9.99 8.14 -5.63
C MET A 54 9.23 9.04 -4.66
N VAL A 55 8.40 9.95 -5.19
CA VAL A 55 7.41 10.72 -4.42
C VAL A 55 6.00 10.15 -4.62
N MET A 56 5.13 10.35 -3.63
CA MET A 56 3.74 9.90 -3.62
C MET A 56 2.80 11.11 -3.56
N PHE A 57 2.87 12.01 -4.56
CA PHE A 57 2.07 13.24 -4.55
C PHE A 57 0.73 13.07 -5.29
N ILE A 58 0.74 12.45 -6.48
CA ILE A 58 -0.47 12.33 -7.31
C ILE A 58 -1.09 10.93 -7.17
N THR A 59 -0.33 9.89 -7.52
CA THR A 59 -0.80 8.51 -7.48
C THR A 59 0.01 7.71 -6.50
N ASN A 60 -0.68 6.79 -5.83
CA ASN A 60 -0.11 5.94 -4.81
C ASN A 60 -0.88 4.61 -4.81
N GLY A 61 -0.15 3.51 -4.81
CA GLY A 61 -0.70 2.20 -4.55
C GLY A 61 0.35 1.30 -3.94
N SER A 62 -0.04 0.51 -2.95
CA SER A 62 0.76 -0.51 -2.31
C SER A 62 -0.05 -1.79 -2.16
N ILE A 63 0.66 -2.91 -2.01
CA ILE A 63 0.03 -4.16 -1.61
C ILE A 63 0.94 -4.91 -0.63
N CYS A 64 0.32 -5.51 0.38
CA CYS A 64 0.96 -6.37 1.35
C CYS A 64 0.57 -7.84 1.14
N ASP A 65 1.31 -8.75 1.76
CA ASP A 65 0.87 -10.13 1.95
C ASP A 65 -0.23 -10.22 3.02
N THR A 66 -0.75 -11.42 3.25
CA THR A 66 -1.85 -11.64 4.22
C THR A 66 -1.43 -11.62 5.67
N THR A 67 -0.13 -11.42 5.93
CA THR A 67 0.41 -11.11 7.25
C THR A 67 0.74 -9.62 7.40
N GLY A 68 0.46 -8.80 6.39
CA GLY A 68 0.63 -7.35 6.41
C GLY A 68 2.03 -6.88 6.00
N ASN A 69 2.92 -7.76 5.54
CA ASN A 69 4.24 -7.32 5.08
C ASN A 69 4.12 -6.74 3.67
N LEU A 70 4.78 -5.59 3.45
CA LEU A 70 4.84 -4.97 2.14
C LEU A 70 5.42 -5.94 1.08
N LEU A 71 4.75 -6.05 -0.06
CA LEU A 71 5.25 -6.78 -1.23
C LEU A 71 5.91 -5.81 -2.21
N PHE A 72 5.16 -4.79 -2.64
CA PHE A 72 5.62 -3.72 -3.51
C PHE A 72 4.68 -2.51 -3.42
N TYR A 73 5.14 -1.38 -3.94
CA TYR A 73 4.38 -0.15 -4.02
C TYR A 73 4.83 0.70 -5.21
N THR A 74 3.99 1.65 -5.63
CA THR A 74 4.20 2.41 -6.86
C THR A 74 3.47 3.75 -6.83
N ASN A 75 4.06 4.74 -7.49
CA ASN A 75 3.42 6.01 -7.81
C ASN A 75 2.98 6.09 -9.29
N GLY A 76 3.01 4.97 -10.01
CA GLY A 76 2.68 4.84 -11.43
C GLY A 76 3.84 5.17 -12.39
N GLN A 77 4.91 5.80 -11.90
CA GLN A 77 6.16 6.07 -12.64
C GLN A 77 7.25 5.06 -12.30
N TYR A 78 7.25 4.59 -11.06
CA TYR A 78 8.27 3.71 -10.51
C TYR A 78 7.62 2.67 -9.62
N ILE A 79 8.07 1.41 -9.74
CA ILE A 79 7.63 0.32 -8.86
C ILE A 79 8.80 -0.06 -7.93
N ALA A 80 8.58 0.10 -6.63
CA ALA A 80 9.50 -0.34 -5.59
C ALA A 80 9.11 -1.71 -5.06
N ASN A 81 10.10 -2.56 -4.79
CA ASN A 81 9.93 -3.76 -4.00
C ASN A 81 9.90 -3.44 -2.49
N LYS A 82 9.68 -4.46 -1.65
CA LYS A 82 9.66 -4.35 -0.19
C LYS A 82 10.94 -3.85 0.49
N ASN A 83 12.07 -3.84 -0.21
CA ASN A 83 13.34 -3.29 0.28
C ASN A 83 13.54 -1.83 -0.17
N HIS A 84 12.47 -1.16 -0.62
CA HIS A 84 12.46 0.22 -1.12
C HIS A 84 13.38 0.48 -2.32
N ASP A 85 13.80 -0.59 -3.01
CA ASP A 85 14.57 -0.53 -4.26
C ASP A 85 13.70 -0.88 -5.47
N THR A 86 14.22 -0.69 -6.67
CA THR A 86 13.48 -0.94 -7.91
C THR A 86 13.04 -2.40 -7.98
N LEU A 87 11.77 -2.64 -8.29
CA LEU A 87 11.31 -4.00 -8.54
C LEU A 87 12.00 -4.56 -9.80
N LYS A 88 12.43 -5.81 -9.73
CA LYS A 88 13.12 -6.44 -10.86
C LYS A 88 12.18 -6.47 -12.08
N ASN A 89 12.69 -6.11 -13.26
CA ASN A 89 11.95 -6.05 -14.52
C ASN A 89 10.79 -5.04 -14.53
N SER A 90 10.83 -3.99 -13.71
CA SER A 90 9.80 -2.94 -13.65
C SER A 90 10.25 -1.57 -14.16
N GLN A 91 11.19 -1.55 -15.11
CA GLN A 91 11.66 -0.33 -15.77
C GLN A 91 11.00 -0.22 -17.16
N ASP A 92 10.76 1.00 -17.62
CA ASP A 92 10.20 1.31 -18.94
C ASP A 92 8.91 0.54 -19.32
N PHE A 93 8.08 0.21 -18.31
CA PHE A 93 6.90 -0.64 -18.51
C PHE A 93 5.67 0.12 -19.07
N ASN A 94 5.67 1.46 -19.00
CA ASN A 94 4.57 2.31 -19.45
C ASN A 94 5.06 3.62 -20.11
N PRO A 95 5.86 3.59 -21.19
CA PRO A 95 6.32 4.82 -21.85
C PRO A 95 5.16 5.61 -22.46
N GLY A 96 5.20 6.93 -22.34
CA GLY A 96 4.21 7.81 -22.96
C GLY A 96 4.15 9.21 -22.32
N TYR A 97 3.33 10.08 -22.89
CA TYR A 97 3.24 11.49 -22.51
C TYR A 97 3.03 11.71 -21.00
N ALA A 98 2.12 10.95 -20.37
CA ALA A 98 1.86 11.10 -18.94
C ALA A 98 3.07 10.69 -18.09
N THR A 99 3.80 9.66 -18.51
CA THR A 99 5.05 9.20 -17.89
C THR A 99 6.10 10.31 -17.97
N ASP A 100 6.28 10.89 -19.16
CA ASP A 100 7.27 11.95 -19.43
C ASP A 100 6.99 13.25 -18.67
N VAL A 101 5.72 13.67 -18.59
CA VAL A 101 5.34 14.97 -18.00
C VAL A 101 5.30 14.93 -16.49
N TYR A 102 4.89 13.80 -15.89
CA TYR A 102 4.64 13.70 -14.46
C TYR A 102 5.73 12.94 -13.68
N TYR A 103 6.91 12.73 -14.27
CA TYR A 103 8.00 11.95 -13.67
C TYR A 103 8.37 12.37 -12.24
N PHE A 104 8.20 13.65 -11.91
CA PHE A 104 8.60 14.24 -10.63
C PHE A 104 7.55 14.12 -9.51
N ALA A 105 6.32 13.68 -9.80
CA ALA A 105 5.19 13.73 -8.85
C ALA A 105 4.41 12.41 -8.68
N GLY A 106 4.67 11.41 -9.53
CA GLY A 106 3.80 10.25 -9.72
C GLY A 106 2.88 10.47 -10.93
N LEU A 107 2.34 9.40 -11.50
CA LEU A 107 1.65 9.42 -12.79
C LEU A 107 0.41 10.33 -12.76
N GLY A 108 0.30 11.28 -13.68
CA GLY A 108 -0.80 12.27 -13.69
C GLY A 108 -2.16 11.75 -14.16
N ILE A 109 -2.56 10.54 -13.77
CA ILE A 109 -3.79 9.87 -14.23
C ILE A 109 -4.63 9.45 -13.02
N THR A 110 -5.86 9.95 -12.96
CA THR A 110 -6.86 9.52 -11.97
C THR A 110 -7.09 8.02 -12.10
N GLU A 111 -7.08 7.30 -10.97
CA GLU A 111 -7.22 5.83 -10.94
C GLU A 111 -6.16 5.10 -11.80
N GLY A 112 -5.00 5.73 -12.02
CA GLY A 112 -3.92 5.17 -12.87
C GLY A 112 -3.20 3.95 -12.30
N ILE A 113 -3.58 3.46 -11.12
CA ILE A 113 -3.01 2.26 -10.49
C ILE A 113 -4.15 1.39 -9.97
N VAL A 114 -4.14 0.13 -10.39
CA VAL A 114 -4.95 -0.94 -9.81
C VAL A 114 -4.01 -2.11 -9.55
N ILE A 115 -3.97 -2.60 -8.32
CA ILE A 115 -3.18 -3.77 -7.93
C ILE A 115 -4.15 -4.89 -7.61
N ILE A 116 -4.03 -6.02 -8.31
CA ILE A 116 -4.92 -7.17 -8.16
C ILE A 116 -4.07 -8.41 -7.85
N PRO A 117 -4.35 -9.14 -6.77
CA PRO A 117 -3.75 -10.44 -6.53
C PRO A 117 -3.99 -11.38 -7.71
N LYS A 118 -3.01 -12.23 -8.01
CA LYS A 118 -3.18 -13.26 -9.05
C LYS A 118 -4.31 -14.21 -8.64
N PRO A 119 -5.34 -14.41 -9.49
CA PRO A 119 -6.41 -15.37 -9.19
C PRO A 119 -5.87 -16.77 -8.92
N GLU A 120 -6.53 -17.49 -8.01
CA GLU A 120 -6.25 -18.90 -7.69
C GLU A 120 -4.82 -19.20 -7.22
N HIS A 121 -4.08 -18.18 -6.77
CA HIS A 121 -2.71 -18.33 -6.30
C HIS A 121 -2.59 -17.94 -4.82
N SER A 122 -2.65 -18.94 -3.94
CA SER A 122 -2.67 -18.78 -2.48
C SER A 122 -1.43 -18.14 -1.87
N ALA A 123 -0.31 -17.99 -2.59
CA ALA A 123 0.89 -17.35 -2.04
C ALA A 123 0.73 -15.84 -1.77
N PHE A 124 -0.43 -15.27 -2.10
CA PHE A 124 -0.80 -13.87 -1.87
C PHE A 124 -2.17 -13.74 -1.18
N PHE A 125 -2.65 -14.83 -0.57
CA PHE A 125 -3.88 -14.95 0.25
C PHE A 125 -3.59 -15.67 1.58
#